data_AF-A0A954UIH9-F1
#
_entry.id   AF-A0A954UIH9-F1
#
_cell.length_a   1.000
_cell.length_b   1.000
_cell.length_c   1.000
_cell.angle_alpha   90.00
_cell.angle_beta   90.00
_cell.angle_gamma   90.00
#
_symmetry.space_group_name_H-M   'P 1'
#
loop_
_entity.id
_entity.type
_entity.pdbx_description
1 polymer ?
#
loop_
_entity_poly.entity_id
_entity_poly.type
_entity_poly.pdbx_seq_one_letter_code
_entity_poly.pdbx_strand_id
1 'polypeptide(L)' 'LITGRKHQIRVQLSDAGCPIDGDSRYGSRVAFPHGIALHSRWLQFEHPVRHELLTFTAPLPESWPALPPQLARC' A
#
# COMPACT_ATOMS: atom_id res chain seq x y z
N LEU A 1 4.55 8.34 -3.87
CA LEU A 1 3.24 9.04 -4.03
C LEU A 1 3.51 10.49 -4.38
N ILE A 2 2.73 11.10 -5.27
CA ILE A 2 2.91 12.51 -5.65
C ILE A 2 2.10 13.43 -4.73
N THR A 3 0.83 13.10 -4.48
CA THR A 3 -0.03 13.77 -3.50
C THR A 3 -0.51 12.80 -2.41
N GLY A 4 -0.99 13.33 -1.29
CA GLY A 4 -1.44 12.55 -0.11
C GLY A 4 -2.92 12.75 0.24
N ARG A 5 -3.81 12.83 -0.76
CA ARG A 5 -5.24 13.05 -0.49
C ARG A 5 -5.87 11.85 0.23
N LYS A 6 -6.95 12.08 0.96
CA LYS A 6 -7.70 11.03 1.67
C LYS A 6 -8.12 9.92 0.69
N HIS A 7 -7.75 8.67 1.00
CA HIS A 7 -8.05 7.47 0.22
C HIS A 7 -7.56 7.50 -1.23
N GLN A 8 -6.55 8.32 -1.57
CA GLN A 8 -6.16 8.58 -2.96
C GLN A 8 -5.89 7.30 -3.77
N ILE A 9 -5.04 6.40 -3.28
CA ILE A 9 -4.71 5.15 -3.98
C ILE A 9 -5.97 4.28 -4.17
N ARG A 10 -6.81 4.18 -3.14
CA ARG A 10 -8.03 3.36 -3.13
C ARG A 10 -9.02 3.82 -4.21
N VAL A 11 -9.26 5.13 -4.28
CA VAL A 11 -10.15 5.74 -5.28
C VAL A 11 -9.57 5.58 -6.68
N GLN A 12 -8.28 5.88 -6.86
CA GLN A 12 -7.63 5.83 -8.17
C GLN A 12 -7.62 4.41 -8.76
N LEU A 13 -7.32 3.41 -7.94
CA LEU A 13 -7.32 2.01 -8.38
C LEU A 13 -8.73 1.50 -8.68
N SER A 14 -9.72 1.90 -7.88
CA SER A 14 -11.14 1.60 -8.14
C SER A 14 -11.63 2.24 -9.45
N ASP A 15 -11.32 3.52 -9.68
CA ASP A 15 -11.68 4.26 -10.91
C ASP A 15 -11.04 3.63 -12.16
N ALA A 16 -9.83 3.09 -12.02
CA ALA A 16 -9.16 2.32 -13.07
C ALA A 16 -9.74 0.91 -13.29
N GLY A 17 -10.78 0.51 -12.56
CA GLY A 17 -11.40 -0.83 -12.65
C GLY A 17 -10.66 -1.93 -11.88
N CYS A 18 -9.67 -1.57 -11.06
CA CYS A 18 -8.82 -2.48 -10.30
C CYS A 18 -8.93 -2.22 -8.78
N PRO A 19 -10.10 -2.38 -8.15
CA PRO A 19 -10.27 -2.08 -6.74
C PRO A 19 -9.39 -2.96 -5.85
N ILE A 20 -8.90 -2.40 -4.74
CA ILE A 20 -8.03 -3.12 -3.80
C ILE A 20 -8.81 -4.20 -3.06
N ASP A 21 -8.26 -5.39 -2.93
CA ASP A 21 -8.88 -6.48 -2.16
C ASP A 21 -9.24 -6.06 -0.72
N GLY A 22 -10.44 -6.45 -0.29
CA GLY A 22 -11.02 -6.08 0.99
C GLY A 22 -11.56 -4.65 1.10
N ASP A 23 -11.42 -3.83 0.05
CA ASP A 23 -11.95 -2.47 0.01
C ASP A 23 -13.40 -2.41 -0.52
N SER A 24 -14.34 -2.88 0.30
CA SER A 24 -15.77 -2.92 -0.06
C SER A 24 -16.36 -1.54 -0.40
N ARG A 25 -15.84 -0.48 0.24
CA ARG A 25 -16.27 0.91 -0.01
C ARG A 25 -15.98 1.35 -1.44
N TYR A 26 -14.90 0.87 -2.03
CA TYR A 26 -14.45 1.24 -3.38
C TYR A 26 -14.59 0.08 -4.36
N GLY A 27 -15.56 -0.81 -4.15
CA GLY A 27 -16.00 -1.77 -5.17
C GLY A 27 -15.28 -3.12 -5.17
N SER A 28 -14.44 -3.40 -4.17
CA SER A 28 -13.88 -4.75 -4.04
C SER A 28 -14.97 -5.77 -3.69
N ARG A 29 -14.97 -6.88 -4.41
CA ARG A 29 -15.83 -8.05 -4.16
C ARG A 29 -15.07 -9.20 -3.48
N VAL A 30 -13.75 -9.05 -3.38
CA VAL A 30 -12.86 -10.02 -2.76
C VAL A 30 -12.64 -9.60 -1.32
N ALA A 31 -12.89 -10.51 -0.38
CA ALA A 31 -12.58 -10.27 1.02
C ALA A 31 -11.07 -10.46 1.24
N PHE A 32 -10.46 -9.60 2.05
CA PHE A 32 -9.09 -9.77 2.51
C PHE A 32 -9.10 -9.92 4.04
N PRO A 33 -8.46 -10.97 4.61
CA PRO A 33 -8.60 -11.30 6.03
C PRO A 33 -8.21 -10.19 7.02
N HIS A 34 -7.41 -9.21 6.59
CA HIS A 34 -6.88 -8.14 7.44
C HIS A 34 -7.37 -6.74 7.06
N GLY A 35 -8.58 -6.66 6.51
CA GLY A 35 -9.17 -5.39 6.09
C GLY A 35 -8.83 -5.09 4.64
N ILE A 36 -8.06 -4.03 4.37
CA ILE A 36 -7.71 -3.62 3.01
C ILE A 36 -6.29 -4.10 2.70
N ALA A 37 -6.10 -4.75 1.55
CA ALA A 37 -4.79 -5.18 1.05
C ALA A 37 -3.92 -4.00 0.55
N LEU A 38 -3.72 -2.99 1.40
CA LEU A 38 -2.89 -1.81 1.12
C LEU A 38 -1.89 -1.60 2.27
N HIS A 39 -0.59 -1.71 1.95
CA HIS A 39 0.49 -1.59 2.92
C HIS A 39 1.53 -0.56 2.44
N SER A 40 1.93 0.36 3.32
CA SER A 40 2.99 1.33 3.04
C SER A 40 4.35 0.68 3.25
N ARG A 41 4.92 0.11 2.18
CA ARG A 41 6.13 -0.73 2.24
C ARG A 41 7.39 0.05 2.62
N TRP A 42 7.52 1.29 2.17
CA TRP A 42 8.70 2.10 2.44
C TRP A 42 8.34 3.56 2.55
N LEU A 43 9.17 4.29 3.26
CA LEU A 43 9.09 5.73 3.42
C LEU A 43 10.49 6.30 3.29
N GLN A 44 10.62 7.35 2.50
CA GLN A 44 11.86 8.10 2.38
C GLN A 44 11.57 9.58 2.58
N PHE A 45 12.40 10.23 3.39
CA PHE A 45 12.33 11.68 3.62
C PHE A 45 13.67 12.23 4.08
N GLU A 46 13.86 13.52 3.88
CA GLU A 46 15.00 14.25 4.41
C GLU A 46 14.80 14.49 5.92
N HIS A 47 15.78 14.08 6.71
CA HIS A 47 15.74 14.28 8.15
C HIS A 47 15.72 15.79 8.47
N PRO A 48 14.76 16.30 9.26
CA PRO A 48 14.48 17.74 9.37
C PRO A 48 15.59 18.57 10.03
N VAL A 49 16.51 17.93 10.76
CA VAL A 49 17.66 18.59 11.43
C VAL A 49 18.98 18.28 10.72
N ARG A 50 19.28 17.00 10.50
CA ARG A 50 20.52 16.52 9.88
C ARG A 50 20.59 16.71 8.36
N HIS A 51 19.47 16.99 7.68
CA HIS A 51 19.40 17.14 6.22
C HIS A 51 19.90 15.92 5.43
N GLU A 52 19.88 14.75 6.07
CA GLU A 52 20.26 13.48 5.47
C GLU A 52 19.02 12.73 4.97
N LEU A 53 19.14 12.08 3.82
CA LEU A 53 18.07 11.26 3.27
C LEU A 53 17.95 9.96 4.07
N LEU A 54 16.82 9.75 4.73
CA LEU A 54 16.53 8.53 5.46
C LEU A 54 15.54 7.67 4.70
N THR A 55 15.80 6.37 4.69
CA THR A 55 14.91 5.37 4.08
C THR A 55 14.55 4.33 5.13
N PHE A 56 13.25 4.10 5.28
CA PHE A 56 12.68 3.11 6.18
C PHE A 56 11.88 2.11 5.35
N THR A 57 12.03 0.83 5.65
CA THR A 57 11.29 -0.26 4.99
C THR A 57 10.53 -1.04 6.05
N ALA A 58 9.21 -1.14 5.88
CA ALA A 58 8.37 -2.00 6.70
C ALA A 58 8.38 -3.42 6.09
N PRO A 59 8.55 -4.51 6.87
CA PRO A 59 8.32 -5.84 6.36
C PRO A 59 6.84 -6.03 6.02
N LEU A 60 6.53 -6.96 5.12
CA LEU A 60 5.16 -7.38 4.89
C LEU A 60 4.59 -7.94 6.21
N PRO A 61 3.33 -7.62 6.58
CA PRO A 61 2.74 -8.20 7.78
C PRO A 61 2.72 -9.73 7.70
N GLU A 62 3.13 -10.40 8.78
CA GLU A 62 3.17 -11.87 8.84
C GLU A 62 1.81 -12.52 8.61
N SER A 63 0.73 -11.79 8.90
CA SER A 63 -0.63 -12.27 8.69
C SER A 63 -1.06 -12.25 7.22
N TRP A 64 -0.34 -11.54 6.36
CA TRP A 64 -0.67 -11.50 4.93
C TRP A 64 -0.25 -12.79 4.23
N PRO A 65 -1.02 -13.27 3.25
CA PRO A 65 -0.60 -14.41 2.44
C PRO A 65 0.74 -14.11 1.76
N ALA A 66 1.53 -15.16 1.54
CA ALA A 66 2.79 -15.05 0.82
C ALA A 66 2.56 -14.36 -0.54
N LEU A 67 3.46 -13.44 -0.89
CA LEU A 67 3.39 -12.79 -2.18
C LEU A 67 3.48 -13.84 -3.30
N PRO A 68 2.62 -13.76 -4.33
CA PRO A 68 2.77 -14.63 -5.47
C PRO A 68 4.17 -14.47 -6.07
N PRO A 69 4.78 -15.52 -6.64
CA PRO A 69 6.18 -15.50 -7.09
C PRO A 69 6.52 -14.33 -8.02
N GLN A 70 5.53 -13.84 -8.78
CA GLN A 70 5.65 -12.72 -9.70
C GLN A 70 5.83 -11.36 -8.99
N LEU A 71 5.38 -11.23 -7.74
CA LEU A 71 5.44 -10.00 -6.94
C LEU A 71 6.55 -10.02 -5.88
N ALA A 72 7.23 -11.15 -5.67
CA ALA A 72 8.28 -11.32 -4.67
C ALA A 72 9.61 -10.60 -5.01
N ARG A 73 9.71 -9.94 -6.17
CA ARG A 73 10.95 -9.32 -6.70
C ARG A 73 10.99 -7.79 -6.63
N CYS A 74 10.03 -7.15 -5.96
CA CYS A 74 9.98 -5.69 -5.78
C CYS A 74 10.46 -5.29 -4.37
#